data_AF-A0A3N5MEI9-F1
#
_entry.id   AF-A0A3N5MEI9-F1
#
_cell.length_a   1.000
_cell.length_b   1.000
_cell.length_c   1.000
_cell.angle_alpha   90.00
_cell.angle_beta   90.00
_cell.angle_gamma   90.00
#
_symmetry.space_group_name_H-M   'P 1'
#
loop_
_entity.id
_entity.type
_entity.pdbx_description
1 polymer ?
#
loop_
_entity_poly.entity_id
_entity_poly.type
_entity_poly.pdbx_seq_one_letter_code
_entity_poly.pdbx_strand_id
1 'polypeptide(L)'
;FSGITLPRNKPVTGELAFSHESGIHIAAILDDPATYEYFTPELVGSERHFILGKHTGKKALEYVVASMGCELSEKQVCQVLDLVKGHSEHKCHITPEVLRKLIRKAKESPV
;
A
#
# COMPACT_ATOMS: atom_id res chain seq x y z
N PHE A 1 15.58 30.29 -3.51
CA PHE A 1 14.60 29.18 -3.70
C PHE A 1 13.45 29.67 -4.56
N SER A 2 12.92 28.84 -5.46
CA SER A 2 11.92 29.25 -6.47
C SER A 2 10.49 29.43 -5.94
N GLY A 3 10.16 28.85 -4.77
CA GLY A 3 8.81 28.95 -4.17
C GLY A 3 7.72 28.15 -4.90
N ILE A 4 8.09 27.35 -5.91
CA ILE A 4 7.15 26.55 -6.69
C ILE A 4 7.02 25.16 -6.08
N THR A 5 5.79 24.76 -5.73
CA THR A 5 5.49 23.41 -5.26
C THR A 5 5.62 22.40 -6.40
N LEU A 6 6.29 21.27 -6.14
CA LEU A 6 6.39 20.18 -7.10
C LEU A 6 5.05 19.43 -7.20
N PRO A 7 4.57 19.13 -8.42
CA PRO A 7 3.44 18.23 -8.60
C PRO A 7 3.75 16.84 -8.02
N ARG A 8 2.78 16.24 -7.32
CA ARG A 8 2.95 14.92 -6.70
C ARG A 8 3.25 13.82 -7.72
N ASN A 9 2.74 13.95 -8.95
CA ASN A 9 2.95 13.02 -10.06
C ASN A 9 4.11 13.43 -10.99
N LYS A 10 4.98 14.37 -10.56
CA LYS A 10 6.17 14.75 -11.32
C LYS A 10 7.03 13.50 -11.57
N PRO A 11 7.47 13.21 -12.81
CA PRO A 11 8.34 12.07 -13.08
C PRO A 11 9.62 12.15 -12.25
N VAL A 12 10.05 10.99 -11.74
CA VAL A 12 11.27 10.75 -10.93
C VAL A 12 11.20 11.35 -9.52
N THR A 13 10.84 12.62 -9.39
CA THR A 13 10.97 13.37 -8.12
C THR A 13 9.65 13.68 -7.42
N GLY A 14 8.51 13.31 -8.02
CA GLY A 14 7.20 13.48 -7.41
C GLY A 14 6.96 12.45 -6.31
N GLU A 15 6.21 12.82 -5.28
CA GLU A 15 5.83 11.96 -4.15
C GLU A 15 5.21 10.61 -4.60
N LEU A 16 4.50 10.59 -5.73
CA LEU A 16 3.81 9.40 -6.24
C LEU A 16 4.62 8.64 -7.30
N ALA A 17 5.88 9.02 -7.58
CA ALA A 17 6.65 8.43 -8.67
C ALA A 17 6.89 6.91 -8.52
N PHE A 18 7.00 6.43 -7.27
CA PHE A 18 7.20 5.01 -6.93
C PHE A 18 6.09 4.46 -6.03
N SER A 19 4.88 5.01 -6.19
CA SER A 19 3.69 4.59 -5.45
C SER A 19 2.83 3.63 -6.27
N HIS A 20 2.48 2.48 -5.69
CA HIS A 20 1.69 1.43 -6.37
C HIS A 20 0.47 1.06 -5.54
N GLU A 21 -0.72 1.06 -6.15
CA GLU A 21 -1.99 0.71 -5.48
C GLU A 21 -2.57 -0.63 -5.96
N SER A 22 -2.46 -0.91 -7.26
CA SER A 22 -3.09 -2.08 -7.86
C SER A 22 -2.49 -3.38 -7.32
N GLY A 23 -3.34 -4.26 -6.80
CA GLY A 23 -2.91 -5.53 -6.21
C GLY A 23 -2.11 -6.41 -7.18
N ILE A 24 -2.43 -6.38 -8.48
CA ILE A 24 -1.66 -7.14 -9.49
C ILE A 24 -0.29 -6.50 -9.76
N HIS A 25 -0.18 -5.17 -9.71
CA HIS A 25 1.10 -4.48 -9.89
C HIS A 25 2.01 -4.75 -8.70
N ILE A 26 1.48 -4.60 -7.48
CA ILE A 26 2.22 -4.88 -6.25
C ILE A 26 2.68 -6.34 -6.23
N ALA A 27 1.81 -7.29 -6.58
CA ALA A 27 2.17 -8.71 -6.64
C ALA A 27 3.32 -8.99 -7.61
N ALA A 28 3.35 -8.34 -8.77
CA ALA A 28 4.44 -8.46 -9.73
C ALA A 28 5.73 -7.78 -9.24
N ILE A 29 5.64 -6.61 -8.61
CA ILE A 29 6.80 -5.89 -8.05
C ILE A 29 7.46 -6.65 -6.90
N LEU A 30 6.65 -7.35 -6.08
CA LEU A 30 7.16 -8.19 -5.00
C LEU A 30 7.91 -9.42 -5.52
N ASP A 31 7.66 -9.84 -6.76
CA ASP A 31 8.34 -10.96 -7.43
C ASP A 31 9.58 -10.46 -8.20
N ASP A 32 9.38 -9.51 -9.11
CA ASP A 32 10.42 -8.79 -9.83
C ASP A 32 10.05 -7.31 -9.99
N PRO A 33 10.72 -6.39 -9.25
CA PRO A 33 10.52 -4.95 -9.36
C PRO A 33 10.65 -4.41 -10.79
N ALA A 34 11.51 -4.99 -11.63
CA ALA A 34 11.75 -4.52 -13.00
C ALA A 34 10.50 -4.61 -13.90
N THR A 35 9.48 -5.39 -13.48
CA THR A 35 8.20 -5.51 -14.19
C THR A 35 7.44 -4.18 -14.27
N TYR A 36 7.55 -3.34 -13.23
CA TYR A 36 6.82 -2.07 -13.15
C TYR A 36 7.71 -0.87 -12.74
N GLU A 37 8.96 -1.11 -12.36
CA GLU A 37 9.92 -0.06 -12.03
C GLU A 37 11.10 -0.14 -13.00
N TYR A 38 11.20 0.85 -13.90
CA TYR A 38 12.30 0.91 -14.88
C TYR A 38 13.68 1.02 -14.22
N PHE A 39 13.73 1.63 -13.03
CA PHE A 39 14.89 1.69 -12.16
C PHE A 39 14.42 1.71 -10.70
N THR A 40 15.30 1.30 -9.79
CA THR A 40 14.97 1.23 -8.37
C THR A 40 14.82 2.63 -7.78
N PRO A 41 13.86 2.85 -6.85
CA PRO A 41 13.68 4.17 -6.23
C PRO A 41 14.95 4.66 -5.51
N GLU A 42 15.75 3.75 -4.95
CA GLU A 42 16.99 4.05 -4.24
C GLU A 42 18.03 4.72 -5.16
N LEU A 43 18.01 4.44 -6.47
CA LEU A 43 18.93 5.05 -7.44
C LEU A 43 18.82 6.58 -7.47
N VAL A 44 17.63 7.11 -7.16
CA VAL A 44 17.34 8.55 -7.12
C VAL A 44 17.09 9.07 -5.70
N GLY A 45 17.44 8.28 -4.68
CA GLY A 45 17.24 8.65 -3.28
C GLY A 45 15.76 8.67 -2.86
N SER A 46 14.92 7.87 -3.50
CA SER A 46 13.50 7.70 -3.16
C SER A 46 13.25 6.34 -2.52
N GLU A 47 11.99 6.08 -2.14
CA GLU A 47 11.53 4.83 -1.56
C GLU A 47 10.27 4.34 -2.26
N ARG A 48 10.06 3.02 -2.28
CA ARG A 48 8.83 2.42 -2.80
C ARG A 48 7.70 2.57 -1.78
N HIS A 49 6.52 2.94 -2.26
CA HIS A 49 5.33 3.03 -1.42
C HIS A 49 4.19 2.18 -1.97
N PHE A 50 3.54 1.42 -1.09
CA PHE A 50 2.32 0.68 -1.41
C PHE A 50 1.10 1.38 -0.83
N ILE A 51 0.19 1.79 -1.70
CA ILE A 51 -1.05 2.45 -1.33
C ILE A 51 -2.12 1.38 -1.18
N LEU A 52 -2.74 1.30 -0.01
CA LEU A 52 -3.89 0.42 0.19
C LEU A 52 -5.17 1.18 -0.14
N GLY A 53 -5.93 0.63 -1.08
CA GLY A 53 -7.20 1.16 -1.57
C GLY A 53 -8.18 0.07 -2.01
N LYS A 54 -9.17 0.46 -2.82
CA LYS A 54 -10.17 -0.44 -3.41
C LYS A 54 -9.54 -1.56 -4.25
N HIS A 55 -8.39 -1.28 -4.86
CA HIS A 55 -7.68 -2.21 -5.74
C HIS A 55 -6.64 -3.05 -5.01
N THR A 56 -6.57 -2.98 -3.68
CA THR A 56 -5.68 -3.81 -2.87
C THR A 56 -5.93 -5.30 -3.13
N GLY A 57 -4.86 -6.05 -3.35
CA GLY A 57 -4.86 -7.51 -3.42
C GLY A 57 -4.38 -8.15 -2.12
N LYS A 58 -4.64 -9.45 -1.95
CA LYS A 58 -4.23 -10.23 -0.77
C LYS A 58 -2.72 -10.13 -0.49
N LYS A 59 -1.87 -10.41 -1.49
CA LYS A 59 -0.40 -10.33 -1.37
C LYS A 59 0.09 -8.94 -0.93
N ALA A 60 -0.50 -7.88 -1.48
CA ALA A 60 -0.14 -6.51 -1.11
C ALA A 60 -0.45 -6.23 0.37
N LEU A 61 -1.64 -6.64 0.82
CA LEU A 61 -2.05 -6.49 2.21
C LEU A 61 -1.14 -7.30 3.14
N GLU A 62 -0.88 -8.56 2.82
CA GLU A 62 0.02 -9.43 3.61
C GLU A 62 1.41 -8.82 3.76
N TYR A 63 1.99 -8.32 2.66
CA TYR A 63 3.30 -7.68 2.68
C TYR A 63 3.32 -6.42 3.58
N VAL A 64 2.33 -5.53 3.44
CA VAL A 64 2.26 -4.30 4.24
C VAL A 64 2.00 -4.61 5.72
N VAL A 65 1.18 -5.60 6.02
CA VAL A 65 0.91 -6.01 7.40
C VAL A 65 2.15 -6.65 8.04
N ALA A 66 2.88 -7.48 7.29
CA ALA A 66 4.13 -8.08 7.75
C ALA A 66 5.21 -7.03 8.00
N SER A 67 5.35 -5.99 7.14
CA SER A 67 6.31 -4.90 7.36
C SER A 67 6.00 -4.05 8.59
N MET A 68 4.76 -4.11 9.09
CA MET A 68 4.34 -3.49 10.35
C MET A 68 4.52 -4.40 11.57
N GLY A 69 5.13 -5.59 11.40
CA GLY A 69 5.33 -6.57 12.48
C GLY A 69 4.04 -7.25 12.94
N CYS A 70 3.01 -7.28 12.09
CA CYS A 70 1.74 -7.93 12.38
C CYS A 70 1.63 -9.25 11.63
N GLU A 71 1.18 -10.30 12.33
CA GLU A 71 0.77 -11.55 11.70
C GLU A 71 -0.76 -11.68 11.75
N LEU A 72 -1.32 -12.17 10.64
CA LEU A 72 -2.74 -12.44 10.45
C LEU A 72 -2.91 -13.84 9.87
N SER A 73 -3.91 -14.55 10.35
CA SER A 73 -4.39 -15.76 9.68
C SER A 73 -5.06 -15.43 8.35
N GLU A 74 -5.17 -16.42 7.45
CA GLU A 74 -5.82 -16.23 6.15
C GLU A 74 -7.25 -15.64 6.27
N LYS A 75 -8.03 -16.09 7.27
CA LYS A 75 -9.37 -15.56 7.53
C LYS A 75 -9.33 -14.08 7.91
N GLN A 76 -8.38 -13.68 8.76
CA GLN A 76 -8.20 -12.29 9.16
C GLN A 76 -7.71 -11.42 8.01
N VAL A 77 -6.83 -11.93 7.14
CA VAL A 77 -6.41 -11.23 5.92
C VAL A 77 -7.62 -10.92 5.03
N CYS A 78 -8.49 -11.90 4.79
CA CYS A 78 -9.71 -11.70 4.02
C CYS A 78 -10.62 -10.64 4.66
N GLN A 79 -10.86 -10.71 5.97
CA GLN A 79 -11.66 -9.72 6.68
C GLN A 79 -11.08 -8.30 6.60
N VAL A 80 -9.77 -8.15 6.82
CA VAL A 80 -9.10 -6.84 6.71
C VAL A 80 -9.15 -6.32 5.28
N LEU A 81 -9.01 -7.20 4.28
CA LEU A 81 -9.09 -6.82 2.87
C LEU A 81 -10.48 -6.23 2.53
N ASP A 82 -11.55 -6.85 3.01
CA ASP A 82 -12.91 -6.35 2.80
C ASP A 82 -13.13 -5.01 3.52
N LEU A 83 -12.61 -4.86 4.74
CA LEU A 83 -12.65 -3.60 5.48
C LEU A 83 -11.86 -2.49 4.76
N VAL A 84 -10.68 -2.79 4.21
CA VAL A 84 -9.86 -1.84 3.43
C VAL A 84 -10.61 -1.38 2.19
N LYS A 85 -11.21 -2.31 1.44
CA LYS A 85 -11.99 -2.00 0.24
C LYS A 85 -13.20 -1.14 0.56
N GLY A 86 -13.98 -1.49 1.58
CA GLY A 86 -15.15 -0.72 2.01
C GLY A 86 -14.81 0.67 2.54
N HIS A 87 -13.70 0.81 3.28
CA HIS A 87 -13.27 2.13 3.78
C HIS A 87 -12.80 3.06 2.65
N SER A 88 -12.26 2.49 1.57
CA SER A 88 -11.70 3.25 0.45
C SER A 88 -12.74 3.74 -0.57
N GLU A 89 -14.01 3.30 -0.47
CA GLU A 89 -15.08 3.71 -1.40
C GLU A 89 -15.33 5.24 -1.39
N HIS A 90 -14.97 5.92 -0.30
CA HIS A 90 -15.13 7.36 -0.13
C HIS A 90 -13.86 8.17 -0.43
N LYS A 91 -12.87 7.59 -1.14
CA LYS A 91 -11.54 8.19 -1.39
C LYS A 91 -10.76 8.53 -0.11
N CYS A 92 -11.05 7.83 0.99
CA CYS A 92 -10.28 7.95 2.22
C CYS A 92 -8.98 7.18 2.08
N HIS A 93 -7.85 7.82 2.40
CA HIS A 93 -6.55 7.18 2.41
C HIS A 93 -6.42 6.22 3.60
N ILE A 94 -5.99 4.99 3.34
CA ILE A 94 -5.63 4.03 4.39
C ILE A 94 -4.26 4.39 4.94
N THR A 95 -4.24 5.19 6.01
CA THR A 95 -3.00 5.47 6.73
C THR A 95 -2.58 4.26 7.58
N PRO A 96 -1.30 4.16 8.01
CA PRO A 96 -0.86 3.10 8.91
C PRO A 96 -1.69 3.01 10.20
N GLU A 97 -2.19 4.14 10.70
CA GLU A 97 -3.08 4.19 11.87
C GLU A 97 -4.45 3.61 11.58
N VAL A 98 -5.05 3.96 10.43
CA VAL A 98 -6.33 3.38 9.99
C VAL A 98 -6.16 1.88 9.81
N LEU A 99 -5.11 1.44 9.13
CA LEU A 99 -4.83 0.02 8.93
C LEU A 99 -4.68 -0.73 10.27
N ARG A 100 -3.94 -0.18 11.24
CA ARG A 100 -3.86 -0.75 12.61
C ARG A 100 -5.23 -0.89 13.26
N LYS A 101 -6.12 0.10 13.12
CA LYS A 101 -7.50 0.03 13.62
C LYS A 101 -8.30 -1.08 12.94
N LEU A 102 -8.17 -1.23 11.61
CA LEU A 102 -8.85 -2.29 10.85
C LEU A 102 -8.35 -3.68 11.25
N ILE A 103 -7.03 -3.84 11.43
CA ILE A 103 -6.40 -5.08 11.91
C ILE A 103 -6.94 -5.43 13.30
N ARG A 104 -6.97 -4.46 14.22
CA ARG A 104 -7.47 -4.68 15.58
C ARG A 104 -8.93 -5.15 15.56
N LYS A 105 -9.78 -4.49 14.76
CA LYS A 105 -11.19 -4.89 14.58
C LYS A 105 -11.33 -6.33 14.07
N ALA A 106 -10.49 -6.77 13.12
CA ALA A 106 -10.50 -8.14 12.63
C ALA A 106 -9.97 -9.17 13.66
N LYS A 107 -9.07 -8.78 14.57
CA LYS A 107 -8.62 -9.62 15.68
C LYS A 107 -9.64 -9.70 16.83
N GLU A 108 -10.39 -8.62 17.06
CA GLU A 108 -11.41 -8.48 18.12
C GLU A 108 -12.80 -9.00 17.75
N SER A 109 -13.04 -9.37 16.48
CA SER A 109 -14.19 -10.19 16.10
C SER A 109 -13.78 -11.68 16.08
N PRO A 110 -13.73 -12.36 17.24
CA PRO A 110 -13.76 -13.81 17.25
C PRO A 110 -15.14 -14.21 16.72
N VAL A 111 -15.14 -15.09 15.74
CA VAL A 111 -16.31 -15.93 15.46
C VAL A 111 -16.51 -16.84 16.66
#